data_AF-A0A015KJK0-F1
#
_entry.id   AF-A0A015KJK0-F1
#
_cell.length_a   1.000
_cell.length_b   1.000
_cell.length_c   1.000
_cell.angle_alpha   90.00
_cell.angle_beta   90.00
_cell.angle_gamma   90.00
#
_symmetry.space_group_name_H-M   'P 1'
#
loop_
_entity.id
_entity.type
_entity.pdbx_description
1 polymer ?
#
loop_
_entity_poly.entity_id
_entity_poly.type
_entity_poly.pdbx_seq_one_letter_code
_entity_poly.pdbx_strand_id
1 'polypeptide(L)'
;MSSGTNARESENAMCDVLRSARHVLAMDAFANTSTLFFLQAYRSENIHVVDNKYQPRIGETVEFIYDLNSGAEAMRIGYDLLRQGKRVAFVSTRAVIARALVEKASKLSKPDNSPVKAHAYYGDMDGKQRQRDFSDINVAWGELDCVAYTNTVEAGISFEVTGHFNIIIAITNIATPVHVEALAQMLYRIRDCPRRIVSLFYQKNSNELFHPPGRENIRAELASIRPNNLPTAIKGYCEWNNNTISYKVDKSPAIITFIEVEHQKRLSARYFIEKLCSLIASTSASLQLIKIDESREVIRNRKSVHNEIRVEALVIKNTDFNTVATSRNLSPEEAEVLKFDQECYSIADTMALKRFYMRNLYCKDMSIEDWNNICNRKFIENFSSPEAQKHFLRLSYFRRQGHDEENAMKGLKAEENIQWEIACHRAEENLEKSVAEDLRKSYSANHWKVIQELFQILGFTGIDDKHILSGSMVSEAFAQSCERFIEIQNQSLSLFGFKSHDKTTPDLNSDIKAINAIAGNWCGYTIKSDKKRIGPKGQQVWQYSYRINHQPYNSTGFRDKGAPELPPYRLKTDNNIQELFDSIGQEK
;
A
#
# COMPACT_ATOMS: atom_id res chain seq x y z
N MET A 1 9.92 12.69 12.35
CA MET A 1 9.17 12.77 11.07
C MET A 1 9.50 14.09 10.41
N SER A 2 10.35 14.11 9.37
CA SER A 2 10.72 15.33 8.63
C SER A 2 11.29 15.05 7.22
N SER A 3 11.04 13.88 6.62
CA SER A 3 11.61 13.55 5.31
C SER A 3 10.80 14.07 4.12
N GLY A 4 9.70 14.79 4.36
CA GLY A 4 8.82 15.33 3.32
C GLY A 4 9.05 16.80 2.98
N THR A 5 9.94 17.48 3.70
CA THR A 5 10.18 18.92 3.54
C THR A 5 11.22 19.22 2.45
N ASN A 6 12.03 18.23 2.04
CA ASN A 6 13.22 18.45 1.22
C ASN A 6 13.17 17.76 -0.16
N ALA A 7 12.01 17.34 -0.67
CA ALA A 7 11.95 16.68 -2.00
C ALA A 7 12.55 17.57 -3.11
N ARG A 8 12.28 18.88 -3.04
CA ARG A 8 12.82 19.88 -3.95
C ARG A 8 14.31 20.14 -3.76
N GLU A 9 14.79 20.12 -2.51
CA GLU A 9 16.22 20.26 -2.23
C GLU A 9 17.01 19.03 -2.70
N SER A 10 16.46 17.82 -2.50
CA SER A 10 17.04 16.58 -3.01
C SER A 10 17.05 16.54 -4.54
N GLU A 11 15.98 16.98 -5.20
CA GLU A 11 15.95 17.12 -6.66
C GLU A 11 16.99 18.15 -7.12
N ASN A 12 17.06 19.33 -6.51
CA ASN A 12 18.04 20.35 -6.86
C ASN A 12 19.48 19.82 -6.70
N ALA A 13 19.78 19.13 -5.61
CA ALA A 13 21.08 18.49 -5.41
C ALA A 13 21.39 17.45 -6.51
N MET A 14 20.41 16.62 -6.88
CA MET A 14 20.55 15.69 -8.00
C MET A 14 20.77 16.43 -9.33
N CYS A 15 20.04 17.52 -9.57
CA CYS A 15 20.20 18.36 -10.76
C CYS A 15 21.60 18.94 -10.84
N ASP A 16 22.13 19.46 -9.74
CA ASP A 16 23.46 20.05 -9.67
C ASP A 16 24.54 18.99 -9.91
N VAL A 17 24.36 17.78 -9.38
CA VAL A 17 25.23 16.63 -9.70
C VAL A 17 25.18 16.29 -11.20
N LEU A 18 23.98 16.19 -11.79
CA LEU A 18 23.82 15.84 -13.21
C LEU A 18 24.34 16.93 -14.16
N ARG A 19 24.21 18.21 -13.79
CA ARG A 19 24.72 19.37 -14.54
C ARG A 19 26.23 19.51 -14.45
N SER A 20 26.82 19.26 -13.27
CA SER A 20 28.27 19.32 -13.08
C SER A 20 29.00 18.09 -13.64
N ALA A 21 28.30 16.96 -13.79
CA ALA A 21 28.87 15.75 -14.38
C ALA A 21 29.23 15.98 -15.86
N ARG A 22 30.50 15.75 -16.20
CA ARG A 22 31.01 15.78 -17.59
C ARG A 22 30.33 14.73 -18.48
N HIS A 23 30.09 13.54 -17.94
CA HIS A 23 29.40 12.43 -18.62
C HIS A 23 28.41 11.78 -17.65
N VAL A 24 27.22 11.41 -18.16
CA VAL A 24 26.22 10.63 -17.42
C VAL A 24 25.92 9.40 -18.26
N LEU A 25 26.15 8.23 -17.66
CA LEU A 25 25.79 6.94 -18.22
C LEU A 25 24.65 6.39 -17.36
N ALA A 26 23.50 6.13 -18.00
CA ALA A 26 22.36 5.48 -17.37
C ALA A 26 22.20 4.09 -17.97
N MET A 27 22.15 3.06 -17.13
CA MET A 27 21.98 1.68 -17.53
C MET A 27 20.85 1.07 -16.71
N ASP A 28 19.81 0.58 -17.38
CA ASP A 28 18.70 -0.13 -16.77
C ASP A 28 18.25 -1.23 -17.74
N ALA A 29 17.81 -2.37 -17.19
CA ALA A 29 17.17 -3.42 -17.97
C ALA A 29 15.89 -2.91 -18.66
N PHE A 30 15.21 -1.91 -18.09
CA PHE A 30 14.04 -1.27 -18.68
C PHE A 30 14.21 0.25 -18.71
N ALA A 31 15.23 0.73 -19.42
CA ALA A 31 15.39 2.14 -19.77
C ALA A 31 14.31 2.58 -20.79
N ASN A 32 13.06 2.60 -20.34
CA ASN A 32 11.90 2.91 -21.15
C ASN A 32 11.83 4.43 -21.44
N THR A 33 10.80 4.84 -22.19
CA THR A 33 10.57 6.24 -22.54
C THR A 33 10.54 7.14 -21.31
N SER A 34 10.08 6.63 -20.16
CA SER A 34 10.03 7.37 -18.90
C SER A 34 11.41 7.71 -18.36
N THR A 35 12.35 6.75 -18.37
CA THR A 35 13.75 6.97 -18.01
C THR A 35 14.41 7.96 -18.95
N LEU A 36 14.12 7.88 -20.25
CA LEU A 36 14.62 8.84 -21.23
C LEU A 36 14.06 10.25 -20.99
N PHE A 37 12.75 10.39 -20.75
CA PHE A 37 12.12 11.66 -20.43
C PHE A 37 12.69 12.27 -19.15
N PHE A 38 12.90 11.45 -18.11
CA PHE A 38 13.58 11.88 -16.89
C PHE A 38 14.96 12.46 -17.23
N LEU A 39 15.83 11.70 -17.89
CA LEU A 39 17.19 12.16 -18.20
C LEU A 39 17.19 13.42 -19.07
N GLN A 40 16.31 13.50 -20.07
CA GLN A 40 16.16 14.67 -20.94
C GLN A 40 15.71 15.91 -20.17
N ALA A 41 14.77 15.75 -19.23
CA ALA A 41 14.25 16.85 -18.43
C ALA A 41 15.30 17.45 -17.49
N TYR A 42 16.30 16.66 -17.05
CA TYR A 42 17.34 17.14 -16.14
C TYR A 42 18.65 17.55 -16.81
N ARG A 43 18.98 17.01 -18.00
CA ARG A 43 20.30 17.22 -18.63
C ARG A 43 20.26 17.88 -20.01
N SER A 44 19.10 17.99 -20.66
CA SER A 44 18.81 18.63 -21.97
C SER A 44 19.65 18.21 -23.20
N GLU A 45 20.96 17.99 -23.06
CA GLU A 45 21.92 17.66 -24.13
C GLU A 45 22.87 16.51 -23.70
N ASN A 46 23.47 15.82 -24.67
CA ASN A 46 24.49 14.77 -24.49
C ASN A 46 24.07 13.53 -23.69
N ILE A 47 22.83 13.05 -23.90
CA ILE A 47 22.39 11.73 -23.42
C ILE A 47 22.66 10.71 -24.52
N HIS A 48 23.56 9.77 -24.26
CA HIS A 48 23.78 8.62 -25.13
C HIS A 48 22.94 7.45 -24.62
N VAL A 49 21.96 7.05 -25.41
CA VAL A 49 21.15 5.86 -25.15
C VAL A 49 21.77 4.69 -25.90
N VAL A 50 22.21 3.67 -25.15
CA VAL A 50 22.62 2.39 -25.71
C VAL A 50 21.46 1.42 -25.54
N ASP A 51 20.70 1.23 -26.61
CA ASP A 51 19.63 0.23 -26.66
C ASP A 51 20.23 -1.14 -27.03
N ASN A 52 20.34 -2.02 -26.04
CA ASN A 52 20.81 -3.38 -26.27
C ASN A 52 19.69 -4.22 -26.89
N LYS A 53 19.67 -4.29 -28.23
CA LYS A 53 18.73 -5.12 -29.00
C LYS A 53 19.11 -6.60 -29.05
N TYR A 54 20.08 -7.03 -28.24
CA TYR A 54 20.41 -8.44 -28.14
C TYR A 54 19.17 -9.24 -27.72
N GLN A 55 18.90 -10.32 -28.45
CA GLN A 55 17.79 -11.23 -28.19
C GLN A 55 18.34 -12.50 -27.56
N PRO A 56 18.52 -12.54 -26.23
CA PRO A 56 19.26 -13.61 -25.59
C PRO A 56 18.55 -14.97 -25.60
N ARG A 57 17.23 -15.01 -25.86
CA ARG A 57 16.37 -16.16 -25.51
C ARG A 57 15.75 -16.85 -26.73
N ILE A 58 16.40 -16.77 -27.89
CA ILE A 58 15.98 -17.50 -29.09
C ILE A 58 15.92 -19.00 -28.77
N GLY A 59 14.76 -19.61 -28.99
CA GLY A 59 14.53 -21.04 -28.74
C GLY A 59 14.07 -21.38 -27.32
N GLU A 60 13.97 -20.40 -26.41
CA GLU A 60 13.37 -20.58 -25.10
C GLU A 60 11.83 -20.54 -25.19
N THR A 61 11.14 -21.31 -24.35
CA THR A 61 9.68 -21.28 -24.21
C THR A 61 9.30 -20.93 -22.79
N VAL A 62 8.51 -19.87 -22.62
CA VAL A 62 7.88 -19.54 -21.35
C VAL A 62 6.44 -20.02 -21.35
N GLU A 63 6.13 -20.88 -20.39
CA GLU A 63 4.82 -21.48 -20.23
C GLU A 63 3.95 -20.64 -19.31
N PHE A 64 2.68 -20.46 -19.65
CA PHE A 64 1.70 -19.70 -18.88
C PHE A 64 0.63 -20.63 -18.32
N ILE A 65 0.32 -20.47 -17.04
CA ILE A 65 -0.80 -21.12 -16.37
C ILE A 65 -1.73 -20.03 -15.85
N TYR A 66 -2.97 -20.02 -16.34
CA TYR A 66 -4.02 -19.17 -15.81
C TYR A 66 -4.90 -19.97 -14.84
N ASP A 67 -4.60 -19.89 -13.54
CA ASP A 67 -5.35 -20.55 -12.48
C ASP A 67 -6.11 -19.49 -11.69
N LEU A 68 -7.37 -19.24 -12.03
CA LEU A 68 -8.17 -18.10 -11.54
C LEU A 68 -8.05 -17.81 -10.03
N ASN A 69 -7.86 -18.82 -9.18
CA ASN A 69 -8.08 -18.65 -7.74
C ASN A 69 -6.89 -18.97 -6.82
N SER A 70 -5.78 -19.53 -7.30
CA SER A 70 -4.82 -20.09 -6.34
C SER A 70 -3.34 -20.19 -6.70
N GLY A 71 -2.98 -20.14 -7.99
CA GLY A 71 -1.62 -20.51 -8.44
C GLY A 71 -1.21 -21.93 -8.03
N ALA A 72 -2.18 -22.77 -7.66
CA ALA A 72 -1.96 -24.04 -6.97
C ALA A 72 -1.36 -25.08 -7.90
N GLU A 73 -1.71 -25.02 -9.18
CA GLU A 73 -1.17 -25.95 -10.17
C GLU A 73 0.32 -25.76 -10.36
N ALA A 74 0.78 -24.52 -10.41
CA ALA A 74 2.20 -24.21 -10.52
C ALA A 74 2.98 -24.64 -9.27
N MET A 75 2.40 -24.43 -8.07
CA MET A 75 2.96 -24.95 -6.83
C MET A 75 3.05 -26.48 -6.84
N ARG A 76 1.99 -27.16 -7.29
CA ARG A 76 1.95 -28.62 -7.40
C ARG A 76 3.05 -29.14 -8.32
N ILE A 77 3.18 -28.58 -9.52
CA ILE A 77 4.24 -28.94 -10.48
C ILE A 77 5.63 -28.79 -9.83
N GLY A 78 5.88 -27.67 -9.14
CA GLY A 78 7.16 -27.46 -8.45
C GLY A 78 7.41 -28.51 -7.35
N TYR A 79 6.42 -28.83 -6.53
CA TYR A 79 6.59 -29.85 -5.47
C TYR A 79 6.76 -31.26 -6.00
N ASP A 80 6.06 -31.62 -7.09
CA ASP A 80 6.23 -32.92 -7.72
C ASP A 80 7.62 -33.06 -8.33
N LEU A 81 8.19 -31.99 -8.88
CA LEU A 81 9.56 -31.96 -9.38
C LEU A 81 10.61 -32.05 -8.26
N LEU A 82 10.39 -31.36 -7.13
CA LEU A 82 11.26 -31.49 -5.94
C LEU A 82 11.31 -32.93 -5.42
N ARG A 83 10.15 -33.62 -5.37
CA ARG A 83 10.06 -35.05 -4.99
C ARG A 83 10.80 -35.97 -5.96
N GLN A 84 10.98 -35.55 -7.22
CA GLN A 84 11.77 -36.26 -8.23
C GLN A 84 13.26 -35.92 -8.17
N GLY A 85 13.71 -35.11 -7.20
CA GLY A 85 15.10 -34.69 -7.07
C GLY A 85 15.51 -33.59 -8.05
N LYS A 86 14.54 -32.91 -8.69
CA LYS A 86 14.80 -31.74 -9.54
C LYS A 86 14.89 -30.48 -8.69
N ARG A 87 15.68 -29.51 -9.13
CA ARG A 87 15.87 -28.23 -8.45
C ARG A 87 14.89 -27.18 -8.99
N VAL A 88 14.24 -26.46 -8.09
CA VAL A 88 13.11 -25.57 -8.40
C VAL A 88 13.33 -24.18 -7.81
N ALA A 89 13.10 -23.14 -8.59
CA ALA A 89 13.05 -21.77 -8.09
C ALA A 89 11.64 -21.21 -8.15
N PHE A 90 11.14 -20.68 -7.04
CA PHE A 90 9.86 -20.00 -6.95
C PHE A 90 10.05 -18.49 -6.91
N VAL A 91 9.23 -17.78 -7.67
CA VAL A 91 9.20 -16.32 -7.73
C VAL A 91 7.83 -15.86 -7.24
N SER A 92 7.78 -15.05 -6.19
CA SER A 92 6.51 -14.58 -5.62
C SER A 92 6.53 -13.10 -5.31
N THR A 93 5.40 -12.41 -5.43
CA THR A 93 5.28 -11.00 -5.05
C THR A 93 5.09 -10.80 -3.55
N ARG A 94 4.97 -11.87 -2.75
CA ARG A 94 4.65 -11.80 -1.31
C ARG A 94 5.64 -12.63 -0.48
N ALA A 95 6.33 -11.99 0.46
CA ALA A 95 7.31 -12.63 1.33
C ALA A 95 6.74 -13.82 2.11
N VAL A 96 5.53 -13.68 2.66
CA VAL A 96 4.85 -14.77 3.38
C VAL A 96 4.63 -15.99 2.48
N ILE A 97 4.29 -15.79 1.20
CA ILE A 97 4.08 -16.91 0.27
C ILE A 97 5.42 -17.55 -0.09
N ALA A 98 6.46 -16.76 -0.37
CA ALA A 98 7.81 -17.28 -0.61
C ALA A 98 8.32 -18.14 0.56
N ARG A 99 8.15 -17.66 1.81
CA ARG A 99 8.49 -18.41 3.02
C ARG A 99 7.66 -19.69 3.17
N ALA A 100 6.34 -19.62 2.98
CA ALA A 100 5.47 -20.79 3.04
C ALA A 100 5.84 -21.85 1.99
N LEU A 101 6.26 -21.42 0.80
CA LEU A 101 6.69 -22.33 -0.26
C LEU A 101 7.94 -23.12 0.14
N VAL A 102 8.92 -22.43 0.73
CA VAL A 102 10.18 -23.01 1.23
C VAL A 102 9.95 -23.90 2.44
N GLU A 103 9.10 -23.49 3.38
CA GLU A 103 8.81 -24.27 4.58
C GLU A 103 8.08 -25.57 4.26
N LYS A 104 7.26 -25.57 3.21
CA LYS A 104 6.71 -26.81 2.67
C LYS A 104 7.74 -27.62 1.90
N ALA A 105 8.60 -26.98 1.12
CA ALA A 105 9.65 -27.64 0.35
C ALA A 105 10.65 -28.39 1.25
N SER A 106 11.07 -27.78 2.36
CA SER A 106 12.01 -28.36 3.32
C SER A 106 11.49 -29.62 4.02
N LYS A 107 10.16 -29.79 4.09
CA LYS A 107 9.48 -30.98 4.61
C LYS A 107 9.41 -32.15 3.61
N LEU A 108 9.88 -31.94 2.37
CA LEU A 108 9.92 -32.99 1.34
C LEU A 108 11.25 -33.74 1.36
N SER A 109 11.17 -35.01 1.00
CA SER A 109 12.34 -35.87 0.74
C SER A 109 12.55 -36.05 -0.76
N LYS A 110 13.82 -36.05 -1.16
CA LYS A 110 14.25 -36.44 -2.51
C LYS A 110 14.17 -37.97 -2.67
N PRO A 111 14.32 -38.50 -3.91
CA PRO A 111 14.29 -39.95 -4.15
C PRO A 111 15.35 -40.75 -3.37
N ASP A 112 16.45 -40.10 -3.01
CA ASP A 112 17.54 -40.65 -2.19
C ASP A 112 17.26 -40.54 -0.67
N ASN A 113 16.04 -40.16 -0.28
CA ASN A 113 15.60 -39.86 1.08
C ASN A 113 16.31 -38.69 1.77
N SER A 114 17.20 -37.97 1.08
CA SER A 114 17.81 -36.76 1.65
C SER A 114 16.81 -35.60 1.65
N PRO A 115 16.87 -34.70 2.64
CA PRO A 115 15.96 -33.56 2.72
C PRO A 115 16.23 -32.57 1.58
N VAL A 116 15.18 -31.90 1.12
CA VAL A 116 15.29 -30.79 0.16
C VAL A 116 15.93 -29.59 0.86
N LYS A 117 17.07 -29.11 0.35
CA LYS A 117 17.69 -27.88 0.84
C LYS A 117 16.94 -26.68 0.25
N ALA A 118 16.21 -25.94 1.10
CA ALA A 118 15.36 -24.85 0.66
C ALA A 118 15.66 -23.53 1.42
N HIS A 119 15.65 -22.40 0.72
CA HIS A 119 15.81 -21.07 1.35
C HIS A 119 14.95 -20.00 0.70
N ALA A 120 14.48 -19.03 1.51
CA ALA A 120 13.63 -17.93 1.06
C ALA A 120 14.35 -16.56 1.18
N TYR A 121 14.35 -15.77 0.12
CA TYR A 121 14.94 -14.43 0.08
C TYR A 121 13.86 -13.34 -0.04
N TYR A 122 13.82 -12.42 0.93
CA TYR A 122 12.79 -11.38 1.01
C TYR A 122 13.28 -10.13 1.77
N GLY A 123 12.54 -9.03 1.67
CA GLY A 123 12.98 -7.68 2.04
C GLY A 123 13.28 -7.45 3.52
N ASP A 124 12.71 -8.27 4.40
CA ASP A 124 12.90 -8.18 5.86
C ASP A 124 13.69 -9.38 6.42
N MET A 125 14.46 -10.08 5.59
CA MET A 125 15.34 -11.16 6.07
C MET A 125 16.53 -10.58 6.84
N ASP A 126 17.26 -11.46 7.56
CA ASP A 126 18.47 -11.10 8.29
C ASP A 126 19.50 -10.41 7.37
N GLY A 127 19.89 -9.17 7.71
CA GLY A 127 20.79 -8.35 6.90
C GLY A 127 22.19 -8.95 6.78
N LYS A 128 22.69 -9.56 7.86
CA LYS A 128 24.01 -10.23 7.85
C LYS A 128 24.00 -11.48 6.97
N GLN A 129 22.95 -12.29 7.06
CA GLN A 129 22.77 -13.43 6.15
C GLN A 129 22.65 -12.96 4.70
N ARG A 130 21.84 -11.93 4.46
CA ARG A 130 21.66 -11.34 3.13
C ARG A 130 22.99 -10.91 2.54
N GLN A 131 23.78 -10.13 3.28
CA GLN A 131 25.08 -9.64 2.81
C GLN A 131 26.05 -10.78 2.50
N ARG A 132 26.08 -11.83 3.34
CA ARG A 132 26.90 -13.02 3.09
C ARG A 132 26.45 -13.75 1.81
N ASP A 133 25.16 -14.03 1.68
CA ASP A 133 24.64 -14.76 0.51
C ASP A 133 24.78 -13.95 -0.79
N PHE A 134 24.65 -12.63 -0.71
CA PHE A 134 24.72 -11.75 -1.88
C PHE A 134 26.16 -11.37 -2.27
N SER A 135 27.13 -11.60 -1.38
CA SER A 135 28.55 -11.51 -1.72
C SER A 135 28.96 -12.54 -2.79
N ASP A 136 28.36 -13.73 -2.76
CA ASP A 136 28.46 -14.73 -3.83
C ASP A 136 27.16 -15.54 -3.93
N ILE A 137 26.24 -15.03 -4.75
CA ILE A 137 24.94 -15.65 -4.97
C ILE A 137 25.07 -17.02 -5.66
N ASN A 138 26.11 -17.22 -6.47
CA ASN A 138 26.30 -18.46 -7.22
C ASN A 138 26.63 -19.61 -6.29
N VAL A 139 27.46 -19.35 -5.26
CA VAL A 139 27.73 -20.32 -4.20
C VAL A 139 26.49 -20.52 -3.34
N ALA A 140 25.90 -19.45 -2.81
CA ALA A 140 24.78 -19.55 -1.88
C ALA A 140 23.57 -20.29 -2.47
N TRP A 141 23.19 -19.97 -3.71
CA TRP A 141 22.08 -20.65 -4.39
C TRP A 141 22.50 -21.98 -5.03
N GLY A 142 23.78 -22.15 -5.35
CA GLY A 142 24.35 -23.39 -5.91
C GLY A 142 24.26 -24.59 -4.95
N GLU A 143 24.15 -24.33 -3.65
CA GLU A 143 23.98 -25.37 -2.63
C GLU A 143 22.51 -25.78 -2.39
N LEU A 144 21.56 -25.02 -2.93
CA LEU A 144 20.13 -25.20 -2.68
C LEU A 144 19.46 -26.06 -3.76
N ASP A 145 18.49 -26.87 -3.32
CA ASP A 145 17.59 -27.60 -4.20
C ASP A 145 16.34 -26.75 -4.53
N CYS A 146 15.94 -25.87 -3.61
CA CYS A 146 14.80 -24.99 -3.76
C CYS A 146 15.14 -23.57 -3.29
N VAL A 147 14.80 -22.56 -4.11
CA VAL A 147 14.87 -21.15 -3.69
C VAL A 147 13.53 -20.48 -3.91
N ALA A 148 13.08 -19.64 -2.98
CA ALA A 148 11.92 -18.79 -3.20
C ALA A 148 12.26 -17.32 -2.94
N TYR A 149 11.94 -16.41 -3.84
CA TYR A 149 12.29 -15.00 -3.64
C TYR A 149 11.26 -13.98 -4.11
N THR A 150 11.35 -12.78 -3.53
CA THR A 150 10.48 -11.64 -3.82
C THR A 150 11.17 -10.52 -4.60
N ASN A 151 10.40 -9.51 -5.04
CA ASN A 151 10.89 -8.35 -5.78
C ASN A 151 11.85 -7.46 -4.96
N THR A 152 11.86 -7.64 -3.64
CA THR A 152 12.72 -6.93 -2.69
C THR A 152 14.13 -7.54 -2.55
N VAL A 153 14.46 -8.58 -3.34
CA VAL A 153 15.85 -8.98 -3.52
C VAL A 153 16.57 -7.87 -4.27
N GLU A 154 17.77 -7.50 -3.84
CA GLU A 154 18.51 -6.35 -4.37
C GLU A 154 18.58 -6.37 -5.91
N ALA A 155 18.41 -5.19 -6.51
CA ALA A 155 18.62 -5.02 -7.93
C ALA A 155 20.09 -5.34 -8.26
N GLY A 156 20.33 -6.05 -9.37
CA GLY A 156 21.69 -6.40 -9.80
C GLY A 156 22.15 -7.83 -9.47
N ILE A 157 21.41 -8.59 -8.65
CA ILE A 157 21.73 -10.00 -8.39
C ILE A 157 21.40 -10.87 -9.61
N SER A 158 22.41 -11.58 -10.12
CA SER A 158 22.36 -12.49 -11.27
C SER A 158 22.91 -13.85 -10.85
N PHE A 159 22.12 -14.91 -10.98
CA PHE A 159 22.57 -16.28 -10.76
C PHE A 159 22.93 -16.93 -12.09
N GLU A 160 24.18 -17.36 -12.23
CA GLU A 160 24.82 -17.68 -13.51
C GLU A 160 25.31 -19.13 -13.61
N VAL A 161 25.16 -19.93 -12.55
CA VAL A 161 25.52 -21.37 -12.60
C VAL A 161 24.63 -22.09 -13.60
N THR A 162 25.25 -22.56 -14.68
CA THR A 162 24.60 -23.26 -15.78
C THR A 162 24.01 -24.60 -15.34
N GLY A 163 22.78 -24.91 -15.78
CA GLY A 163 22.12 -26.19 -15.58
C GLY A 163 21.70 -26.51 -14.14
N HIS A 164 21.84 -25.56 -13.20
CA HIS A 164 21.56 -25.81 -11.78
C HIS A 164 20.06 -25.97 -11.51
N PHE A 165 19.25 -24.96 -11.81
CA PHE A 165 17.80 -25.02 -11.63
C PHE A 165 17.10 -25.62 -12.86
N ASN A 166 16.27 -26.64 -12.65
CA ASN A 166 15.54 -27.29 -13.73
C ASN A 166 14.29 -26.52 -14.17
N ILE A 167 13.71 -25.73 -13.26
CA ILE A 167 12.51 -24.95 -13.54
C ILE A 167 12.43 -23.70 -12.67
N ILE A 168 11.89 -22.63 -13.25
CA ILE A 168 11.53 -21.42 -12.52
C ILE A 168 10.01 -21.23 -12.61
N ILE A 169 9.38 -21.01 -11.47
CA ILE A 169 7.93 -20.90 -11.34
C ILE A 169 7.58 -19.57 -10.70
N ALA A 170 7.09 -18.63 -11.51
CA ALA A 170 6.54 -17.37 -11.04
C ALA A 170 5.08 -17.52 -10.64
N ILE A 171 4.72 -17.02 -9.47
CA ILE A 171 3.37 -17.08 -8.91
C ILE A 171 2.99 -15.65 -8.54
N THR A 172 2.11 -15.04 -9.32
CA THR A 172 1.68 -13.66 -9.12
C THR A 172 0.17 -13.50 -9.17
N ASN A 173 -0.33 -12.60 -8.33
CA ASN A 173 -1.70 -12.14 -8.39
C ASN A 173 -1.77 -10.91 -9.29
N ILE A 174 -2.60 -10.93 -10.32
CA ILE A 174 -2.77 -9.81 -11.26
C ILE A 174 -3.25 -8.54 -10.55
N ALA A 175 -3.94 -8.68 -9.41
CA ALA A 175 -4.39 -7.54 -8.61
C ALA A 175 -3.34 -7.01 -7.61
N THR A 176 -2.14 -7.60 -7.55
CA THR A 176 -1.06 -7.07 -6.69
C THR A 176 -0.35 -5.88 -7.34
N PRO A 177 0.12 -4.90 -6.55
CA PRO A 177 0.69 -3.65 -7.06
C PRO A 177 2.10 -3.80 -7.66
N VAL A 178 2.57 -5.01 -7.95
CA VAL A 178 3.92 -5.20 -8.48
C VAL A 178 3.95 -4.83 -9.96
N HIS A 179 4.92 -3.99 -10.33
CA HIS A 179 5.15 -3.61 -11.72
C HIS A 179 5.53 -4.83 -12.56
N VAL A 180 5.02 -4.92 -13.79
CA VAL A 180 5.25 -6.05 -14.69
C VAL A 180 6.74 -6.25 -15.00
N GLU A 181 7.49 -5.15 -15.12
CA GLU A 181 8.94 -5.16 -15.30
C GLU A 181 9.67 -5.79 -14.11
N ALA A 182 9.21 -5.53 -12.89
CA ALA A 182 9.81 -6.13 -11.70
C ALA A 182 9.61 -7.65 -11.68
N LEU A 183 8.43 -8.15 -12.11
CA LEU A 183 8.21 -9.59 -12.25
C LEU A 183 9.08 -10.19 -13.36
N ALA A 184 9.22 -9.52 -14.50
CA ALA A 184 10.08 -9.95 -15.59
C ALA A 184 11.55 -10.01 -15.16
N GLN A 185 12.04 -8.98 -14.46
CA GLN A 185 13.36 -8.98 -13.84
C GLN A 185 13.54 -10.17 -12.91
N MET A 186 12.60 -10.40 -11.99
CA MET A 186 12.65 -11.53 -11.08
C MET A 186 12.74 -12.85 -11.84
N LEU A 187 11.90 -13.05 -12.86
CA LEU A 187 11.92 -14.27 -13.67
C LEU A 187 13.32 -14.55 -14.22
N TYR A 188 13.98 -13.55 -14.81
CA TYR A 188 15.27 -13.70 -15.47
C TYR A 188 16.51 -13.50 -14.59
N ARG A 189 16.37 -13.42 -13.26
CA ARG A 189 17.52 -13.39 -12.32
C ARG A 189 18.35 -14.66 -12.38
N ILE A 190 17.70 -15.80 -12.51
CA ILE A 190 18.36 -17.07 -12.80
C ILE A 190 18.52 -17.13 -14.31
N ARG A 191 19.76 -16.99 -14.79
CA ARG A 191 20.05 -16.74 -16.21
C ARG A 191 19.84 -17.97 -17.07
N ASP A 192 20.33 -19.12 -16.61
CA ASP A 192 20.22 -20.38 -17.32
C ASP A 192 19.20 -21.29 -16.64
N CYS A 193 18.11 -21.56 -17.35
CA CYS A 193 17.09 -22.49 -16.91
C CYS A 193 16.29 -22.98 -18.12
N PRO A 194 16.14 -24.29 -18.33
CA PRO A 194 15.51 -24.84 -19.53
C PRO A 194 13.98 -24.67 -19.56
N ARG A 195 13.34 -24.36 -18.42
CA ARG A 195 11.88 -24.30 -18.32
C ARG A 195 11.42 -23.19 -17.40
N ARG A 196 10.46 -22.39 -17.85
CA ARG A 196 9.86 -21.30 -17.06
C ARG A 196 8.35 -21.41 -17.11
N ILE A 197 7.73 -21.32 -15.94
CA ILE A 197 6.29 -21.26 -15.78
C ILE A 197 5.92 -19.93 -15.12
N VAL A 198 4.98 -19.22 -15.72
CA VAL A 198 4.32 -18.05 -15.15
C VAL A 198 2.88 -18.41 -14.80
N SER A 199 2.61 -18.48 -13.50
CA SER A 199 1.28 -18.69 -12.95
C SER A 199 0.63 -17.37 -12.58
N LEU A 200 -0.46 -17.09 -13.28
CA LEU A 200 -1.29 -15.92 -13.10
C LEU A 200 -2.60 -16.34 -12.41
N PHE A 201 -2.94 -15.66 -11.32
CA PHE A 201 -4.22 -15.83 -10.66
C PHE A 201 -4.83 -14.47 -10.28
N TYR A 202 -6.14 -14.45 -10.05
CA TYR A 202 -6.87 -13.23 -9.73
C TYR A 202 -7.49 -13.36 -8.34
N GLN A 203 -7.00 -12.56 -7.38
CA GLN A 203 -7.66 -12.39 -6.10
C GLN A 203 -8.21 -10.97 -6.02
N LYS A 204 -9.54 -10.83 -6.13
CA LYS A 204 -10.30 -9.58 -6.11
C LYS A 204 -10.03 -8.81 -4.81
N ASN A 205 -9.05 -7.90 -4.78
CA ASN A 205 -8.71 -7.16 -3.56
C ASN A 205 -8.12 -5.76 -3.77
N SER A 206 -8.13 -5.16 -4.97
CA SER A 206 -7.66 -3.78 -5.12
C SER A 206 -8.57 -2.94 -6.02
N ASN A 207 -8.93 -1.76 -5.52
CA ASN A 207 -9.63 -0.72 -6.27
C ASN A 207 -8.68 0.01 -7.25
N GLU A 208 -7.36 -0.22 -7.15
CA GLU A 208 -6.34 0.44 -7.99
C GLU A 208 -6.48 0.10 -9.49
N LEU A 209 -7.00 -1.08 -9.81
CA LEU A 209 -7.28 -1.52 -11.19
C LEU A 209 -8.28 -0.64 -11.94
N PHE A 210 -9.04 0.21 -11.24
CA PHE A 210 -10.09 1.04 -11.83
C PHE A 210 -9.64 2.47 -12.16
N HIS A 211 -8.43 2.90 -11.79
CA HIS A 211 -7.94 4.22 -12.14
C HIS A 211 -7.51 4.28 -13.61
N PRO A 212 -8.00 5.27 -14.39
CA PRO A 212 -7.64 5.38 -15.80
C PRO A 212 -6.14 5.70 -15.94
N PRO A 213 -5.41 5.02 -16.84
CA PRO A 213 -3.95 5.18 -16.93
C PRO A 213 -3.53 6.47 -17.63
N GLY A 214 -4.40 7.16 -18.36
CA GLY A 214 -4.01 8.30 -19.20
C GLY A 214 -3.25 9.39 -18.44
N ARG A 215 -2.15 9.90 -19.03
CA ARG A 215 -1.33 10.98 -18.45
C ARG A 215 -2.14 12.21 -18.07
N GLU A 216 -3.09 12.60 -18.92
CA GLU A 216 -3.98 13.73 -18.62
C GLU A 216 -4.97 13.41 -17.49
N ASN A 217 -5.38 12.14 -17.32
CA ASN A 217 -6.20 11.76 -16.17
C ASN A 217 -5.37 11.82 -14.88
N ILE A 218 -4.13 11.33 -14.90
CA ILE A 218 -3.22 11.42 -13.75
C ILE A 218 -2.92 12.88 -13.46
N ARG A 219 -2.67 13.71 -14.48
CA ARG A 219 -2.46 15.14 -14.31
C ARG A 219 -3.72 15.82 -13.76
N ALA A 220 -4.91 15.47 -14.23
CA ALA A 220 -6.17 15.99 -13.70
C ALA A 220 -6.39 15.54 -12.25
N GLU A 221 -6.07 14.29 -11.93
CA GLU A 221 -6.09 13.76 -10.57
C GLU A 221 -5.09 14.52 -9.68
N LEU A 222 -3.85 14.68 -10.11
CA LEU A 222 -2.83 15.46 -9.39
C LEU A 222 -3.22 16.95 -9.27
N ALA A 223 -3.85 17.52 -10.28
CA ALA A 223 -4.36 18.90 -10.25
C ALA A 223 -5.58 19.03 -9.32
N SER A 224 -6.35 17.95 -9.14
CA SER A 224 -7.43 17.85 -8.15
C SER A 224 -6.90 17.57 -6.73
N ILE A 225 -5.71 16.97 -6.62
CA ILE A 225 -5.03 16.71 -5.36
C ILE A 225 -4.37 18.00 -4.86
N ARG A 226 -4.63 18.35 -3.60
CA ARG A 226 -4.02 19.54 -3.01
C ARG A 226 -2.52 19.41 -2.77
N PRO A 227 -1.77 20.52 -2.76
CA PRO A 227 -0.31 20.50 -2.54
C PRO A 227 0.15 19.72 -1.31
N ASN A 228 -0.57 19.79 -0.18
CA ASN A 228 -0.21 19.08 1.05
C ASN A 228 -0.51 17.58 1.01
N ASN A 229 -1.44 17.17 0.14
CA ASN A 229 -1.86 15.79 -0.10
C ASN A 229 -1.18 15.18 -1.31
N LEU A 230 -0.33 15.94 -2.01
CA LEU A 230 0.49 15.39 -3.06
C LEU A 230 1.39 14.29 -2.48
N PRO A 231 1.67 13.24 -3.29
CA PRO A 231 2.67 12.24 -2.96
C PRO A 231 3.96 12.91 -2.50
N THR A 232 4.58 12.38 -1.45
CA THR A 232 5.81 12.95 -0.84
C THR A 232 6.88 13.28 -1.88
N ALA A 233 7.00 12.45 -2.93
CA ALA A 233 7.96 12.63 -4.03
C ALA A 233 7.77 13.93 -4.83
N ILE A 234 6.55 14.47 -4.88
CA ILE A 234 6.21 15.69 -5.61
C ILE A 234 5.57 16.75 -4.71
N LYS A 235 5.75 16.61 -3.40
CA LYS A 235 5.25 17.58 -2.44
C LYS A 235 6.05 18.88 -2.59
N GLY A 236 5.37 19.97 -2.93
CA GLY A 236 5.98 21.29 -3.18
C GLY A 236 6.11 21.71 -4.64
N TYR A 237 5.62 20.89 -5.58
CA TYR A 237 5.66 21.14 -7.03
C TYR A 237 4.31 21.59 -7.61
N CYS A 238 3.74 22.64 -7.03
CA CYS A 238 2.55 23.31 -7.55
C CYS A 238 2.86 24.78 -7.77
N GLU A 239 2.42 25.28 -8.92
CA GLU A 239 2.43 26.70 -9.26
C GLU A 239 1.00 27.22 -9.26
N TRP A 240 0.85 28.52 -9.09
CA TRP A 240 -0.44 29.16 -9.17
C TRP A 240 -0.71 29.73 -10.53
N ASN A 241 -1.93 29.49 -11.01
CA ASN A 241 -2.39 30.05 -12.26
C ASN A 241 -3.38 31.18 -11.98
N ASN A 242 -2.90 32.42 -12.13
CA ASN A 242 -3.70 33.64 -11.99
C ASN A 242 -4.94 33.66 -12.90
N ASN A 243 -4.87 33.02 -14.08
CA ASN A 243 -5.96 33.05 -15.06
C ASN A 243 -7.12 32.12 -14.70
N THR A 244 -6.86 31.04 -13.94
CA THR A 244 -7.88 30.06 -13.55
C THR A 244 -8.15 30.06 -12.06
N ILE A 245 -7.48 30.93 -11.29
CA ILE A 245 -7.55 31.00 -9.82
C ILE A 245 -7.38 29.59 -9.22
N SER A 246 -6.36 28.86 -9.69
CA SER A 246 -6.14 27.48 -9.27
C SER A 246 -4.67 27.07 -9.26
N TYR A 247 -4.33 26.11 -8.39
CA TYR A 247 -3.05 25.43 -8.47
C TYR A 247 -2.99 24.59 -9.73
N LYS A 248 -1.93 24.82 -10.49
CA LYS A 248 -1.50 23.91 -11.52
C LYS A 248 -0.33 23.12 -10.98
N VAL A 249 -0.39 21.81 -11.15
CA VAL A 249 0.81 20.99 -11.00
C VAL A 249 1.87 21.61 -11.92
N ASP A 250 3.03 21.97 -11.36
CA ASP A 250 4.04 22.68 -12.13
C ASP A 250 4.54 21.83 -13.30
N LYS A 251 5.22 22.44 -14.25
CA LYS A 251 5.80 21.71 -15.38
C LYS A 251 7.23 21.25 -15.08
N SER A 252 7.57 21.06 -13.81
CA SER A 252 8.90 20.61 -13.42
C SER A 252 9.22 19.21 -13.97
N PRO A 253 10.51 18.91 -14.19
CA PRO A 253 10.99 17.55 -14.41
C PRO A 253 10.46 16.54 -13.38
N ALA A 254 10.39 16.89 -12.09
CA ALA A 254 9.85 16.02 -11.05
C ALA A 254 8.39 15.61 -11.28
N ILE A 255 7.51 16.56 -11.62
CA ILE A 255 6.11 16.27 -11.92
C ILE A 255 5.95 15.41 -13.16
N ILE A 256 6.65 15.75 -14.23
CA ILE A 256 6.60 15.01 -15.49
C ILE A 256 7.02 13.56 -15.25
N THR A 257 8.12 13.38 -14.52
CA THR A 257 8.63 12.06 -14.13
C THR A 257 7.61 11.30 -13.29
N PHE A 258 7.01 11.95 -12.28
CA PHE A 258 6.03 11.31 -11.42
C PHE A 258 4.78 10.86 -12.19
N ILE A 259 4.22 11.73 -13.03
CA ILE A 259 3.07 11.39 -13.89
C ILE A 259 3.39 10.19 -14.75
N GLU A 260 4.61 10.15 -15.30
CA GLU A 260 5.04 9.08 -16.17
C GLU A 260 5.22 7.75 -15.40
N VAL A 261 5.81 7.78 -14.20
CA VAL A 261 5.91 6.60 -13.33
C VAL A 261 4.52 6.08 -12.95
N GLU A 262 3.60 6.95 -12.54
CA GLU A 262 2.22 6.55 -12.24
C GLU A 262 1.47 6.05 -13.47
N HIS A 263 1.73 6.62 -14.65
CA HIS A 263 1.19 6.15 -15.92
C HIS A 263 1.63 4.72 -16.21
N GLN A 264 2.92 4.43 -16.08
CA GLN A 264 3.44 3.07 -16.28
C GLN A 264 2.90 2.09 -15.24
N LYS A 265 2.80 2.50 -13.97
CA LYS A 265 2.16 1.68 -12.91
C LYS A 265 0.73 1.31 -13.25
N ARG A 266 -0.10 2.28 -13.65
CA ARG A 266 -1.51 2.03 -14.02
C ARG A 266 -1.64 1.19 -15.29
N LEU A 267 -0.78 1.42 -16.28
CA LEU A 267 -0.73 0.58 -17.47
C LEU A 267 -0.32 -0.86 -17.13
N SER A 268 0.67 -1.02 -16.26
CA SER A 268 1.11 -2.32 -15.77
C SER A 268 -0.02 -3.04 -15.03
N ALA A 269 -0.78 -2.34 -14.17
CA ALA A 269 -1.91 -2.94 -13.48
C ALA A 269 -3.03 -3.34 -14.46
N ARG A 270 -3.37 -2.45 -15.39
CA ARG A 270 -4.49 -2.65 -16.34
C ARG A 270 -4.22 -3.69 -17.42
N TYR A 271 -3.00 -3.69 -17.98
CA TYR A 271 -2.59 -4.53 -19.10
C TYR A 271 -1.51 -5.53 -18.70
N PHE A 272 -1.55 -6.00 -17.45
CA PHE A 272 -0.49 -6.80 -16.84
C PHE A 272 -0.06 -8.00 -17.71
N ILE A 273 -1.04 -8.82 -18.14
CA ILE A 273 -0.79 -10.02 -18.94
C ILE A 273 -0.20 -9.67 -20.29
N GLU A 274 -0.81 -8.71 -20.99
CA GLU A 274 -0.39 -8.27 -22.33
C GLU A 274 1.03 -7.69 -22.30
N LYS A 275 1.32 -6.82 -21.33
CA LYS A 275 2.66 -6.25 -21.15
C LYS A 275 3.67 -7.32 -20.79
N LEU A 276 3.34 -8.29 -19.92
CA LEU A 276 4.26 -9.35 -19.54
C LEU A 276 4.61 -10.24 -20.74
N CYS A 277 3.61 -10.65 -21.51
CA CYS A 277 3.80 -11.41 -22.74
C CYS A 277 4.66 -10.63 -23.74
N SER A 278 4.40 -9.32 -23.90
CA SER A 278 5.17 -8.46 -24.81
C SER A 278 6.64 -8.35 -24.38
N LEU A 279 6.90 -8.16 -23.08
CA LEU A 279 8.26 -8.11 -22.53
C LEU A 279 9.00 -9.43 -22.75
N ILE A 280 8.34 -10.57 -22.52
CA ILE A 280 8.96 -11.89 -22.74
C ILE A 280 9.19 -12.13 -24.24
N ALA A 281 8.22 -11.83 -25.10
CA ALA A 281 8.37 -11.98 -26.55
C ALA A 281 9.49 -11.09 -27.11
N SER A 282 9.75 -9.92 -26.51
CA SER A 282 10.83 -9.02 -26.92
C SER A 282 12.23 -9.60 -26.76
N THR A 283 12.40 -10.64 -25.92
CA THR A 283 13.67 -11.36 -25.76
C THR A 283 13.85 -12.50 -26.78
N SER A 284 12.88 -12.67 -27.69
CA SER A 284 12.72 -13.78 -28.63
C SER A 284 12.38 -15.14 -28.01
N ALA A 285 11.93 -15.15 -26.76
CA ALA A 285 11.31 -16.32 -26.16
C ALA A 285 9.91 -16.55 -26.74
N SER A 286 9.55 -17.81 -26.98
CA SER A 286 8.21 -18.20 -27.36
C SER A 286 7.29 -18.30 -26.14
N LEU A 287 5.99 -18.11 -26.35
CA LEU A 287 4.98 -18.17 -25.30
C LEU A 287 4.08 -19.38 -25.53
N GLN A 288 3.85 -20.18 -24.49
CA GLN A 288 2.95 -21.33 -24.55
C GLN A 288 1.93 -21.26 -23.42
N LEU A 289 0.63 -21.37 -23.75
CA LEU A 289 -0.40 -21.51 -22.73
C LEU A 289 -0.58 -22.99 -22.37
N ILE A 290 -0.41 -23.35 -21.10
CA ILE A 290 -0.69 -24.69 -20.61
C ILE A 290 -2.19 -24.80 -20.31
N LYS A 291 -2.84 -25.79 -20.91
CA LYS A 291 -4.20 -26.18 -20.52
C LYS A 291 -4.15 -26.95 -19.21
N ILE A 292 -4.90 -26.48 -18.22
CA ILE A 292 -4.97 -27.13 -16.91
C ILE A 292 -5.71 -28.45 -17.02
N ASP A 293 -5.19 -29.50 -16.37
CA ASP A 293 -5.93 -30.76 -16.22
C ASP A 293 -7.08 -30.59 -15.20
N GLU A 294 -8.29 -30.84 -15.67
CA GLU A 294 -9.54 -30.76 -14.92
C GLU A 294 -10.01 -32.13 -14.40
N SER A 295 -9.16 -33.16 -14.46
CA SER A 295 -9.42 -34.43 -13.82
C SER A 295 -9.67 -34.26 -12.30
N ARG A 296 -10.60 -35.04 -11.76
CA ARG A 296 -11.03 -34.92 -10.34
C ARG A 296 -9.87 -35.09 -9.36
N GLU A 297 -8.92 -35.97 -9.68
CA GLU A 297 -7.74 -36.22 -8.86
C GLU A 297 -6.83 -35.00 -8.81
N VAL A 298 -6.53 -34.41 -9.98
CA VAL A 298 -5.71 -33.19 -10.05
C VAL A 298 -6.39 -32.01 -9.36
N ILE A 299 -7.72 -31.86 -9.49
CA ILE A 299 -8.48 -30.83 -8.75
C ILE A 299 -8.34 -31.01 -7.23
N ARG A 300 -8.45 -32.25 -6.73
CA ARG A 300 -8.31 -32.54 -5.29
C ARG A 300 -6.90 -32.21 -4.80
N ASN A 301 -5.89 -32.62 -5.56
CA ASN A 301 -4.48 -32.37 -5.22
C ASN A 301 -4.16 -30.86 -5.22
N ARG A 302 -4.65 -30.11 -6.22
CA ARG A 302 -4.52 -28.64 -6.26
C ARG A 302 -5.11 -27.96 -5.02
N LYS A 303 -6.33 -28.34 -4.64
CA LYS A 303 -6.98 -27.80 -3.43
C LYS A 303 -6.18 -28.13 -2.16
N SER A 304 -5.63 -29.34 -2.06
CA SER A 304 -4.77 -29.73 -0.94
C SER A 304 -3.52 -28.84 -0.85
N VAL A 305 -2.77 -28.71 -1.96
CA VAL A 305 -1.55 -27.90 -2.02
C VAL A 305 -1.83 -26.45 -1.66
N HIS A 306 -2.90 -25.86 -2.21
CA HIS A 306 -3.30 -24.50 -1.88
C HIS A 306 -3.61 -24.32 -0.39
N ASN A 307 -4.39 -25.23 0.19
CA ASN A 307 -4.77 -25.16 1.60
C ASN A 307 -3.55 -25.33 2.52
N GLU A 308 -2.65 -26.25 2.20
CA GLU A 308 -1.41 -26.45 2.96
C GLU A 308 -0.55 -25.18 2.96
N ILE A 309 -0.35 -24.55 1.79
CA ILE A 309 0.39 -23.28 1.70
C ILE A 309 -0.32 -22.16 2.43
N ARG A 310 -1.66 -22.10 2.35
CA ARG A 310 -2.45 -21.09 3.06
C ARG A 310 -2.33 -21.26 4.57
N VAL A 311 -2.33 -22.48 5.08
CA VAL A 311 -2.14 -22.79 6.51
C VAL A 311 -0.74 -22.38 6.94
N GLU A 312 0.29 -22.79 6.20
CA GLU A 312 1.69 -22.42 6.51
C GLU A 312 1.90 -20.89 6.50
N ALA A 313 1.34 -20.21 5.49
CA ALA A 313 1.36 -18.75 5.41
C ALA A 313 0.66 -18.08 6.60
N LEU A 314 -0.41 -18.68 7.12
CA LEU A 314 -1.11 -18.17 8.31
C LEU A 314 -0.28 -18.40 9.58
N VAL A 315 0.37 -19.55 9.71
CA VAL A 315 1.31 -19.85 10.80
C VAL A 315 2.45 -18.84 10.80
N ILE A 316 3.10 -18.63 9.65
CA ILE A 316 4.20 -17.66 9.50
C ILE A 316 3.74 -16.25 9.91
N LYS A 317 2.59 -15.79 9.42
CA LYS A 317 2.05 -14.47 9.81
C LYS A 317 1.80 -14.37 11.30
N ASN A 318 1.18 -15.38 11.90
CA ASN A 318 0.89 -15.39 13.32
C ASN A 318 2.17 -15.39 14.16
N THR A 319 3.20 -16.11 13.73
CA THR A 319 4.53 -16.09 14.34
C THR A 319 5.15 -14.70 14.22
N ASP A 320 5.19 -14.11 13.03
CA ASP A 320 5.74 -12.76 12.83
C ASP A 320 5.01 -11.73 13.71
N PHE A 321 3.68 -11.78 13.79
CA PHE A 321 2.89 -10.91 14.67
C PHE A 321 3.24 -11.11 16.14
N ASN A 322 3.43 -12.35 16.56
CA ASN A 322 3.83 -12.66 17.92
C ASN A 322 5.26 -12.15 18.21
N THR A 323 6.20 -12.34 17.29
CA THR A 323 7.59 -11.87 17.43
C THR A 323 7.67 -10.35 17.52
N VAL A 324 6.87 -9.61 16.74
CA VAL A 324 6.76 -8.15 16.90
C VAL A 324 6.18 -7.81 18.28
N ALA A 325 5.12 -8.50 18.69
CA ALA A 325 4.45 -8.30 19.98
C ALA A 325 5.31 -8.68 21.20
N THR A 326 6.37 -9.47 21.05
CA THR A 326 7.29 -9.82 22.15
C THR A 326 8.69 -9.22 22.00
N SER A 327 8.96 -8.51 20.90
CA SER A 327 10.25 -7.86 20.67
C SER A 327 10.54 -6.78 21.72
N ARG A 328 11.84 -6.51 21.94
CA ARG A 328 12.30 -5.47 22.87
C ARG A 328 11.80 -4.09 22.43
N ASN A 329 11.56 -3.21 23.40
CA ASN A 329 11.30 -1.81 23.11
C ASN A 329 12.61 -1.10 22.78
N LEU A 330 12.58 -0.22 21.78
CA LEU A 330 13.73 0.61 21.40
C LEU A 330 13.57 2.02 21.96
N SER A 331 14.70 2.66 22.27
CA SER A 331 14.79 4.11 22.43
C SER A 331 14.73 4.82 21.07
N PRO A 332 14.40 6.12 21.02
CA PRO A 332 14.48 6.91 19.80
C PRO A 332 15.85 6.87 19.13
N GLU A 333 16.92 6.94 19.91
CA GLU A 333 18.30 6.92 19.43
C GLU A 333 18.64 5.56 18.80
N GLU A 334 18.30 4.46 19.48
CA GLU A 334 18.48 3.12 18.91
C GLU A 334 17.67 2.94 17.63
N ALA A 335 16.44 3.45 17.59
CA ALA A 335 15.61 3.35 16.39
C ALA A 335 16.13 4.19 15.23
N GLU A 336 16.76 5.34 15.49
CA GLU A 336 17.43 6.15 14.47
C GLU A 336 18.69 5.45 13.96
N VAL A 337 19.54 4.91 14.83
CA VAL A 337 20.68 4.08 14.43
C VAL A 337 20.20 2.89 13.59
N LEU A 338 19.15 2.21 14.04
CA LEU A 338 18.47 1.13 13.32
C LEU A 338 17.64 1.61 12.12
N LYS A 339 17.70 2.88 11.74
CA LYS A 339 17.13 3.35 10.48
C LYS A 339 18.19 3.53 9.40
N PHE A 340 19.42 3.87 9.77
CA PHE A 340 20.50 4.22 8.82
C PHE A 340 21.37 3.02 8.39
N ASP A 341 21.55 2.01 9.22
CA ASP A 341 22.37 0.79 8.98
C ASP A 341 21.57 -0.46 8.52
N GLN A 342 20.70 -0.34 7.51
CA GLN A 342 19.84 -1.44 7.04
C GLN A 342 20.56 -2.75 6.68
N GLU A 343 21.84 -2.67 6.34
CA GLU A 343 22.68 -3.81 5.95
C GLU A 343 23.07 -4.71 7.13
N CYS A 344 22.96 -4.24 8.38
CA CYS A 344 23.48 -4.93 9.56
C CYS A 344 22.42 -5.51 10.51
N TYR A 345 21.12 -5.36 10.21
CA TYR A 345 20.06 -5.74 11.15
C TYR A 345 19.80 -7.22 11.25
N SER A 346 19.65 -7.70 12.49
CA SER A 346 19.08 -9.01 12.74
C SER A 346 17.57 -9.01 12.49
N ILE A 347 16.97 -10.20 12.33
CA ILE A 347 15.50 -10.34 12.33
C ILE A 347 14.92 -9.73 13.62
N ALA A 348 15.59 -9.90 14.76
CA ALA A 348 15.12 -9.36 16.04
C ALA A 348 15.08 -7.83 16.04
N ASP A 349 16.08 -7.16 15.47
CA ASP A 349 16.12 -5.69 15.37
C ASP A 349 15.03 -5.17 14.43
N THR A 350 14.79 -5.86 13.29
CA THR A 350 13.68 -5.53 12.39
C THR A 350 12.33 -5.61 13.09
N MET A 351 12.10 -6.63 13.92
CA MET A 351 10.85 -6.79 14.67
C MET A 351 10.70 -5.73 15.78
N ALA A 352 11.80 -5.41 16.47
CA ALA A 352 11.84 -4.34 17.47
C ALA A 352 11.57 -2.96 16.87
N LEU A 353 12.11 -2.70 15.67
CA LEU A 353 11.88 -1.46 14.92
C LEU A 353 10.41 -1.33 14.50
N LYS A 354 9.78 -2.42 14.03
CA LYS A 354 8.33 -2.45 13.75
C LYS A 354 7.52 -2.14 15.00
N ARG A 355 7.85 -2.75 16.14
CA ARG A 355 7.19 -2.48 17.43
C ARG A 355 7.34 -1.02 17.85
N PHE A 356 8.54 -0.45 17.72
CA PHE A 356 8.81 0.95 18.03
C PHE A 356 7.98 1.92 17.19
N TYR A 357 7.92 1.71 15.87
CA TYR A 357 7.11 2.56 15.00
C TYR A 357 5.61 2.46 15.32
N MET A 358 5.11 1.26 15.66
CA MET A 358 3.73 1.10 16.10
C MET A 358 3.47 1.82 17.42
N ARG A 359 4.38 1.74 18.40
CA ARG A 359 4.26 2.49 19.66
C ARG A 359 4.21 3.99 19.41
N ASN A 360 5.12 4.52 18.60
CA ASN A 360 5.17 5.95 18.30
C ASN A 360 3.93 6.45 17.56
N LEU A 361 3.34 5.58 16.73
CA LEU A 361 2.13 5.91 16.00
C LEU A 361 0.92 5.95 16.94
N TYR A 362 0.69 4.88 17.70
CA TYR A 362 -0.56 4.67 18.44
C TYR A 362 -0.53 5.21 19.87
N CYS A 363 0.63 5.19 20.51
CA CYS A 363 0.77 5.30 21.97
C CYS A 363 2.02 6.10 22.36
N LYS A 364 2.31 7.22 21.68
CA LYS A 364 3.54 8.02 21.88
C LYS A 364 3.78 8.40 23.35
N ASP A 365 2.73 8.80 24.06
CA ASP A 365 2.81 9.32 25.43
C ASP A 365 2.53 8.25 26.50
N MET A 366 2.43 6.98 26.08
CA MET A 366 2.10 5.85 26.93
C MET A 366 3.35 5.28 27.61
N SER A 367 3.19 4.85 28.87
CA SER A 367 4.23 4.13 29.60
C SER A 367 4.61 2.84 28.87
N ILE A 368 5.83 2.37 29.08
CA ILE A 368 6.30 1.11 28.48
C ILE A 368 5.50 -0.08 29.01
N GLU A 369 5.08 -0.03 30.27
CA GLU A 369 4.29 -1.09 30.91
C GLU A 369 2.89 -1.22 30.29
N ASP A 370 2.19 -0.09 30.12
CA ASP A 370 0.88 -0.06 29.46
C ASP A 370 0.98 -0.48 27.99
N TRP A 371 2.03 -0.02 27.30
CA TRP A 371 2.31 -0.44 25.93
C TRP A 371 2.50 -1.96 25.83
N ASN A 372 3.25 -2.56 26.76
CA ASN A 372 3.47 -4.01 26.78
C ASN A 372 2.16 -4.78 27.03
N ASN A 373 1.24 -4.23 27.84
CA ASN A 373 -0.07 -4.83 28.09
C ASN A 373 -0.99 -4.80 26.86
N ILE A 374 -0.91 -3.74 26.04
CA ILE A 374 -1.74 -3.57 24.84
C ILE A 374 -1.15 -4.29 23.63
N CYS A 375 0.18 -4.22 23.44
CA CYS A 375 0.89 -4.70 22.27
C CYS A 375 1.04 -6.23 22.25
N ASN A 376 -0.08 -6.92 22.07
CA ASN A 376 -0.16 -8.38 21.90
C ASN A 376 -0.32 -8.79 20.44
N ARG A 377 -0.29 -10.10 20.15
CA ARG A 377 -0.43 -10.65 18.79
C ARG A 377 -1.68 -10.12 18.06
N LYS A 378 -2.83 -10.05 18.73
CA LYS A 378 -4.10 -9.58 18.12
C LYS A 378 -4.02 -8.09 17.78
N PHE A 379 -3.37 -7.29 18.61
CA PHE A 379 -3.11 -5.89 18.33
C PHE A 379 -2.28 -5.74 17.05
N ILE A 380 -1.16 -6.45 16.93
CA ILE A 380 -0.33 -6.39 15.73
C ILE A 380 -1.11 -6.85 14.49
N GLU A 381 -1.87 -7.94 14.59
CA GLU A 381 -2.70 -8.47 13.50
C GLU A 381 -3.70 -7.43 12.96
N ASN A 382 -4.32 -6.65 13.85
CA ASN A 382 -5.37 -5.69 13.48
C ASN A 382 -4.84 -4.31 13.08
N PHE A 383 -3.69 -3.88 13.63
CA PHE A 383 -3.20 -2.50 13.51
C PHE A 383 -1.88 -2.36 12.75
N SER A 384 -1.25 -3.46 12.31
CA SER A 384 -0.05 -3.39 11.46
C SER A 384 -0.33 -3.07 9.99
N SER A 385 -1.60 -3.16 9.54
CA SER A 385 -1.93 -2.87 8.14
C SER A 385 -1.77 -1.38 7.80
N PRO A 386 -1.29 -1.03 6.58
CA PRO A 386 -1.18 0.37 6.16
C PRO A 386 -2.51 1.13 6.24
N GLU A 387 -3.62 0.46 5.95
CA GLU A 387 -4.95 1.04 6.03
C GLU A 387 -5.31 1.41 7.47
N ALA A 388 -5.03 0.53 8.44
CA ALA A 388 -5.33 0.79 9.85
C ALA A 388 -4.53 1.97 10.41
N GLN A 389 -3.25 2.05 10.02
CA GLN A 389 -2.39 3.16 10.39
C GLN A 389 -2.91 4.48 9.79
N LYS A 390 -3.30 4.46 8.51
CA LYS A 390 -3.84 5.62 7.81
C LYS A 390 -5.15 6.12 8.43
N HIS A 391 -6.07 5.22 8.79
CA HIS A 391 -7.32 5.57 9.48
C HIS A 391 -7.05 6.19 10.84
N PHE A 392 -6.17 5.59 11.64
CA PHE A 392 -5.81 6.12 12.95
C PHE A 392 -5.16 7.51 12.86
N LEU A 393 -4.23 7.72 11.92
CA LEU A 393 -3.60 9.03 11.72
C LEU A 393 -4.62 10.13 11.41
N ARG A 394 -5.60 9.84 10.55
CA ARG A 394 -6.65 10.81 10.20
C ARG A 394 -7.53 11.16 11.40
N LEU A 395 -7.99 10.14 12.13
CA LEU A 395 -8.86 10.32 13.30
C LEU A 395 -8.13 11.00 14.46
N SER A 396 -6.90 10.59 14.74
CA SER A 396 -6.08 11.20 15.79
C SER A 396 -5.77 12.66 15.49
N TYR A 397 -5.42 12.98 14.23
CA TYR A 397 -5.23 14.34 13.79
C TYR A 397 -6.52 15.16 13.96
N PHE A 398 -7.68 14.67 13.53
CA PHE A 398 -8.96 15.37 13.70
C PHE A 398 -9.25 15.72 15.16
N ARG A 399 -9.14 14.75 16.07
CA ARG A 399 -9.49 14.96 17.49
C ARG A 399 -8.57 15.94 18.21
N ARG A 400 -7.31 16.00 17.80
CA ARG A 400 -6.34 16.95 18.36
C ARG A 400 -6.63 18.41 18.02
N GLN A 401 -7.66 18.70 17.21
CA GLN A 401 -7.94 20.06 16.74
C GLN A 401 -8.92 20.82 17.61
N GLY A 402 -9.61 20.16 18.54
CA GLY A 402 -10.57 20.83 19.41
C GLY A 402 -11.03 19.97 20.57
N HIS A 403 -11.95 20.50 21.36
CA HIS A 403 -12.45 19.89 22.61
C HIS A 403 -13.66 18.97 22.42
N ASP A 404 -14.29 19.02 21.26
CA ASP A 404 -15.37 18.17 20.78
C ASP A 404 -15.38 18.19 19.24
N GLU A 405 -16.28 17.44 18.60
CA GLU A 405 -16.37 17.34 17.14
C GLU A 405 -16.56 18.71 16.46
N GLU A 406 -17.39 19.58 17.03
CA GLU A 406 -17.66 20.92 16.47
C GLU A 406 -16.43 21.82 16.60
N ASN A 407 -15.78 21.81 17.77
CA ASN A 407 -14.56 22.55 18.02
C ASN A 407 -13.38 22.00 17.23
N ALA A 408 -13.32 20.69 16.98
CA ALA A 408 -12.31 20.08 16.10
C ALA A 408 -12.51 20.51 14.65
N MET A 409 -13.76 20.60 14.20
CA MET A 409 -14.09 21.14 12.89
C MET A 409 -13.71 22.63 12.78
N LYS A 410 -14.00 23.43 13.82
CA LYS A 410 -13.61 24.84 13.89
C LYS A 410 -12.10 25.01 13.97
N GLY A 411 -11.43 24.19 14.77
CA GLY A 411 -9.98 24.17 14.95
C GLY A 411 -9.26 23.78 13.69
N LEU A 412 -9.75 22.78 12.95
CA LEU A 412 -9.24 22.48 11.60
C LEU A 412 -9.40 23.66 10.66
N LYS A 413 -10.57 24.31 10.64
CA LYS A 413 -10.77 25.51 9.83
C LYS A 413 -9.86 26.65 10.27
N ALA A 414 -9.64 26.82 11.57
CA ALA A 414 -8.80 27.86 12.14
C ALA A 414 -7.31 27.60 11.90
N GLU A 415 -6.83 26.37 12.04
CA GLU A 415 -5.47 25.96 11.68
C GLU A 415 -5.27 26.13 10.17
N GLU A 416 -6.25 25.70 9.35
CA GLU A 416 -6.25 25.97 7.91
C GLU A 416 -6.21 27.49 7.63
N ASN A 417 -6.89 28.34 8.42
CA ASN A 417 -6.87 29.80 8.31
C ASN A 417 -5.58 30.45 8.84
N ILE A 418 -4.95 29.96 9.91
CA ILE A 418 -3.66 30.50 10.42
C ILE A 418 -2.54 30.14 9.46
N GLN A 419 -2.55 28.90 8.95
CA GLN A 419 -1.72 28.51 7.81
C GLN A 419 -2.04 29.39 6.59
N TRP A 420 -3.24 29.99 6.50
CA TRP A 420 -3.56 31.01 5.51
C TRP A 420 -2.85 32.32 5.73
N GLU A 421 -2.96 32.89 6.91
CA GLU A 421 -2.36 34.17 7.25
C GLU A 421 -0.82 34.12 7.16
N ILE A 422 -0.18 33.07 7.69
CA ILE A 422 1.28 32.88 7.64
C ILE A 422 1.76 32.76 6.19
N ALA A 423 1.01 32.06 5.34
CA ALA A 423 1.31 31.94 3.92
C ALA A 423 1.14 33.29 3.19
N CYS A 424 0.07 34.03 3.47
CA CYS A 424 -0.17 35.36 2.91
C CYS A 424 0.94 36.34 3.28
N HIS A 425 1.39 36.37 4.53
CA HIS A 425 2.52 37.22 4.97
C HIS A 425 3.85 36.83 4.32
N ARG A 426 4.16 35.53 4.18
CA ARG A 426 5.35 35.07 3.42
C ARG A 426 5.31 35.45 1.94
N ALA A 427 4.14 35.84 1.44
CA ALA A 427 3.91 36.18 0.05
C ALA A 427 3.69 37.69 -0.20
N GLU A 428 3.77 38.55 0.82
CA GLU A 428 3.88 40.01 0.63
C GLU A 428 5.16 40.40 -0.15
N GLU A 429 6.16 39.52 -0.24
CA GLU A 429 7.31 39.66 -1.15
C GLU A 429 7.06 39.17 -2.60
N ASN A 430 5.94 38.49 -2.90
CA ASN A 430 5.54 38.09 -4.27
C ASN A 430 4.04 37.72 -4.34
N LEU A 431 3.20 38.68 -4.76
CA LEU A 431 1.73 38.59 -4.82
C LEU A 431 1.19 37.43 -5.70
N GLU A 432 1.96 36.90 -6.65
CA GLU A 432 1.58 35.74 -7.47
C GLU A 432 1.73 34.39 -6.72
N LYS A 433 2.50 34.38 -5.62
CA LYS A 433 2.69 33.23 -4.72
C LYS A 433 1.64 33.17 -3.61
N SER A 434 1.02 34.31 -3.27
CA SER A 434 0.03 34.41 -2.19
C SER A 434 -1.32 33.83 -2.61
N VAL A 435 -1.74 34.13 -3.85
CA VAL A 435 -2.94 33.54 -4.42
C VAL A 435 -2.68 32.05 -4.73
N ALA A 436 -1.41 31.65 -4.95
CA ALA A 436 -1.01 30.23 -4.91
C ALA A 436 -1.46 29.58 -3.62
N GLU A 437 -0.96 30.04 -2.49
CA GLU A 437 -1.27 29.50 -1.18
C GLU A 437 -2.76 29.59 -0.78
N ASP A 438 -3.59 30.29 -1.56
CA ASP A 438 -5.02 30.50 -1.39
C ASP A 438 -5.89 29.22 -1.47
N LEU A 439 -5.50 28.18 -2.24
CA LEU A 439 -6.28 26.92 -2.31
C LEU A 439 -5.81 25.79 -1.38
N ARG A 440 -4.83 26.03 -0.49
CA ARG A 440 -4.38 25.02 0.48
C ARG A 440 -5.44 24.60 1.53
N LYS A 441 -6.65 25.18 1.55
CA LYS A 441 -7.31 25.54 2.83
C LYS A 441 -8.77 25.17 3.10
N SER A 442 -9.30 24.10 2.52
CA SER A 442 -10.58 23.56 3.00
C SER A 442 -10.82 22.09 2.66
N TYR A 443 -10.06 21.13 3.19
CA TYR A 443 -10.32 19.73 2.81
C TYR A 443 -10.19 18.80 3.99
N SER A 444 -9.31 18.98 4.97
CA SER A 444 -9.50 18.13 6.16
C SER A 444 -10.87 18.45 6.76
N ALA A 445 -11.17 19.74 6.93
CA ALA A 445 -12.48 20.19 7.38
C ALA A 445 -13.61 19.75 6.43
N ASN A 446 -13.48 19.88 5.10
CA ASN A 446 -14.56 19.49 4.19
C ASN A 446 -14.74 17.96 4.06
N HIS A 447 -13.67 17.16 4.08
CA HIS A 447 -13.80 15.71 4.11
C HIS A 447 -14.49 15.28 5.41
N TRP A 448 -14.08 15.84 6.56
CA TRP A 448 -14.75 15.55 7.83
C TRP A 448 -16.19 16.06 7.86
N LYS A 449 -16.48 17.22 7.26
CA LYS A 449 -17.84 17.75 7.11
C LYS A 449 -18.70 16.81 6.27
N VAL A 450 -18.22 16.35 5.12
CA VAL A 450 -18.98 15.40 4.29
C VAL A 450 -19.19 14.08 5.02
N ILE A 451 -18.16 13.56 5.72
CA ILE A 451 -18.33 12.36 6.54
C ILE A 451 -19.38 12.56 7.64
N GLN A 452 -19.36 13.70 8.34
CA GLN A 452 -20.36 14.06 9.35
C GLN A 452 -21.76 14.14 8.74
N GLU A 453 -21.92 14.85 7.62
CA GLU A 453 -23.21 15.02 6.95
C GLU A 453 -23.77 13.68 6.44
N LEU A 454 -22.91 12.78 5.93
CA LEU A 454 -23.31 11.42 5.53
C LEU A 454 -23.91 10.62 6.70
N PHE A 455 -23.37 10.75 7.91
CA PHE A 455 -23.98 10.13 9.09
C PHE A 455 -25.25 10.86 9.54
N GLN A 456 -25.29 12.20 9.45
CA GLN A 456 -26.47 13.00 9.81
C GLN A 456 -27.69 12.71 8.93
N ILE A 457 -27.51 12.39 7.66
CA ILE A 457 -28.58 11.95 6.74
C ILE A 457 -29.31 10.71 7.27
N LEU A 458 -28.62 9.86 8.04
CA LEU A 458 -29.21 8.66 8.65
C LEU A 458 -29.78 8.93 10.05
N GLY A 459 -29.76 10.18 10.52
CA GLY A 459 -30.28 10.59 11.82
C GLY A 459 -29.26 10.53 12.97
N PHE A 460 -27.98 10.31 12.69
CA PHE A 460 -26.93 10.41 13.71
C PHE A 460 -26.56 11.88 13.97
N THR A 461 -26.16 12.20 15.20
CA THR A 461 -25.79 13.56 15.61
C THR A 461 -24.41 14.00 15.10
N GLY A 462 -23.49 13.05 14.90
CA GLY A 462 -22.13 13.30 14.44
C GLY A 462 -21.33 12.02 14.24
N ILE A 463 -20.03 12.16 13.93
CA ILE A 463 -19.15 11.02 13.65
C ILE A 463 -18.84 10.16 14.88
N ASP A 464 -19.02 10.72 16.09
CA ASP A 464 -18.80 10.06 17.39
C ASP A 464 -20.11 9.61 18.05
N ASP A 465 -21.25 9.65 17.33
CA ASP A 465 -22.56 9.22 17.85
C ASP A 465 -22.56 7.73 18.21
N LYS A 466 -22.90 7.44 19.47
CA LYS A 466 -22.93 6.08 20.05
C LYS A 466 -24.33 5.50 20.13
N HIS A 467 -25.36 6.25 19.76
CA HIS A 467 -26.74 5.81 19.84
C HIS A 467 -27.04 4.71 18.82
N ILE A 468 -27.93 3.81 19.21
CA ILE A 468 -28.50 2.80 18.33
C ILE A 468 -29.83 3.34 17.84
N LEU A 469 -29.93 3.61 16.54
CA LEU A 469 -31.14 4.12 15.90
C LEU A 469 -32.02 2.97 15.45
N SER A 470 -33.34 3.12 15.62
CA SER A 470 -34.29 2.14 15.10
C SER A 470 -34.42 2.27 13.57
N GLY A 471 -34.80 1.19 12.89
CA GLY A 471 -34.94 1.21 11.44
C GLY A 471 -36.00 2.19 10.93
N SER A 472 -37.05 2.46 11.72
CA SER A 472 -38.04 3.50 11.38
C SER A 472 -37.43 4.90 11.46
N MET A 473 -36.63 5.19 12.50
CA MET A 473 -35.97 6.50 12.64
C MET A 473 -34.97 6.77 11.51
N VAL A 474 -34.15 5.77 11.15
CA VAL A 474 -33.20 5.92 10.04
C VAL A 474 -33.92 6.09 8.70
N SER A 475 -34.99 5.32 8.47
CA SER A 475 -35.75 5.43 7.21
C SER A 475 -36.45 6.79 7.08
N GLU A 476 -36.98 7.31 8.19
CA GLU A 476 -37.61 8.62 8.23
C GLU A 476 -36.59 9.75 8.01
N ALA A 477 -35.47 9.74 8.74
CA ALA A 477 -34.39 10.72 8.57
C ALA A 477 -33.82 10.70 7.15
N PHE A 478 -33.64 9.51 6.58
CA PHE A 478 -33.18 9.35 5.20
C PHE A 478 -34.18 9.91 4.20
N ALA A 479 -35.48 9.59 4.35
CA ALA A 479 -36.54 10.11 3.48
C ALA A 479 -36.62 11.64 3.51
N GLN A 480 -36.45 12.25 4.70
CA GLN A 480 -36.40 13.70 4.86
C GLN A 480 -35.14 14.35 4.27
N SER A 481 -34.07 13.57 4.10
CA SER A 481 -32.75 14.05 3.66
C SER A 481 -32.37 13.60 2.25
N CYS A 482 -33.29 13.01 1.48
CA CYS A 482 -33.01 12.43 0.15
C CYS A 482 -32.37 13.43 -0.83
N GLU A 483 -32.87 14.67 -0.90
CA GLU A 483 -32.29 15.70 -1.78
C GLU A 483 -30.88 16.10 -1.36
N ARG A 484 -30.69 16.25 -0.03
CA ARG A 484 -29.39 16.57 0.57
C ARG A 484 -28.38 15.44 0.34
N PHE A 485 -28.83 14.19 0.35
CA PHE A 485 -28.00 13.04 0.03
C PHE A 485 -27.47 13.08 -1.40
N ILE A 486 -28.31 13.41 -2.40
CA ILE A 486 -27.87 13.54 -3.79
C ILE A 486 -26.80 14.63 -3.94
N GLU A 487 -26.96 15.77 -3.24
CA GLU A 487 -25.97 16.85 -3.22
C GLU A 487 -24.63 16.37 -2.64
N ILE A 488 -24.68 15.70 -1.48
CA ILE A 488 -23.49 15.20 -0.78
C ILE A 488 -22.82 14.06 -1.54
N GLN A 489 -23.59 13.23 -2.25
CA GLN A 489 -23.05 12.16 -3.10
C GLN A 489 -22.21 12.75 -4.24
N ASN A 490 -22.68 13.82 -4.87
CA ASN A 490 -21.93 14.54 -5.90
C ASN A 490 -20.66 15.22 -5.34
N GLN A 491 -20.76 15.83 -4.15
CA GLN A 491 -19.58 16.36 -3.45
C GLN A 491 -18.59 15.25 -3.07
N SER A 492 -19.09 14.08 -2.68
CA SER A 492 -18.28 12.92 -2.31
C SER A 492 -17.54 12.34 -3.52
N LEU A 493 -18.15 12.36 -4.71
CA LEU A 493 -17.49 11.98 -5.95
C LEU A 493 -16.30 12.91 -6.27
N SER A 494 -16.47 14.21 -6.03
CA SER A 494 -15.40 15.22 -6.20
C SER A 494 -14.28 15.07 -5.15
N LEU A 495 -14.63 14.81 -3.88
CA LEU A 495 -13.67 14.76 -2.78
C LEU A 495 -12.96 13.40 -2.63
N PHE A 496 -13.67 12.30 -2.80
CA PHE A 496 -13.17 10.95 -2.55
C PHE A 496 -12.94 10.12 -3.83
N GLY A 497 -13.28 10.66 -5.01
CA GLY A 497 -13.08 9.97 -6.30
C GLY A 497 -13.98 8.74 -6.51
N PHE A 498 -15.06 8.62 -5.74
CA PHE A 498 -15.94 7.46 -5.77
C PHE A 498 -16.99 7.61 -6.89
N LYS A 499 -16.96 6.72 -7.90
CA LYS A 499 -18.05 6.58 -8.88
C LYS A 499 -19.01 5.50 -8.38
N SER A 500 -20.13 5.88 -7.77
CA SER A 500 -21.23 4.94 -7.58
C SER A 500 -21.88 4.67 -8.93
N HIS A 501 -21.78 3.44 -9.41
CA HIS A 501 -22.81 2.93 -10.31
C HIS A 501 -24.06 2.75 -9.44
N ASP A 502 -25.03 3.66 -9.49
CA ASP A 502 -26.45 3.26 -9.53
C ASP A 502 -27.45 4.43 -9.55
N LYS A 503 -28.56 4.11 -10.22
CA LYS A 503 -29.95 4.61 -10.19
C LYS A 503 -30.23 6.06 -9.81
N THR A 504 -31.06 6.69 -10.64
CA THR A 504 -31.70 8.00 -10.46
C THR A 504 -32.57 8.13 -9.19
N THR A 505 -32.67 7.09 -8.35
CA THR A 505 -33.54 7.06 -7.16
C THR A 505 -32.77 6.50 -5.95
N PRO A 506 -32.61 7.28 -4.86
CA PRO A 506 -31.95 6.85 -3.63
C PRO A 506 -32.63 5.61 -3.00
N ASP A 507 -31.83 4.68 -2.48
CA ASP A 507 -32.27 3.46 -1.79
C ASP A 507 -31.44 3.27 -0.53
N LEU A 508 -32.09 3.26 0.64
CA LEU A 508 -31.43 3.23 1.95
C LEU A 508 -30.36 2.13 2.06
N ASN A 509 -30.61 0.92 1.54
CA ASN A 509 -29.64 -0.17 1.64
C ASN A 509 -28.42 0.03 0.73
N SER A 510 -28.64 0.54 -0.48
CA SER A 510 -27.58 0.85 -1.44
C SER A 510 -26.77 2.05 -0.98
N ASP A 511 -27.42 3.05 -0.39
CA ASP A 511 -26.80 4.26 0.10
C ASP A 511 -26.02 4.03 1.40
N ILE A 512 -26.48 3.16 2.31
CA ILE A 512 -25.67 2.69 3.43
C ILE A 512 -24.40 1.98 2.94
N LYS A 513 -24.47 1.21 1.85
CA LYS A 513 -23.26 0.59 1.26
C LYS A 513 -22.32 1.66 0.68
N ALA A 514 -22.85 2.70 0.04
CA ALA A 514 -22.05 3.82 -0.47
C ALA A 514 -21.39 4.59 0.67
N ILE A 515 -22.12 4.91 1.74
CA ILE A 515 -21.57 5.55 2.95
C ILE A 515 -20.48 4.68 3.56
N ASN A 516 -20.72 3.37 3.69
CA ASN A 516 -19.71 2.43 4.20
C ASN A 516 -18.47 2.36 3.30
N ALA A 517 -18.62 2.46 1.99
CA ALA A 517 -17.49 2.51 1.07
C ALA A 517 -16.70 3.83 1.20
N ILE A 518 -17.37 4.96 1.40
CA ILE A 518 -16.72 6.27 1.54
C ILE A 518 -16.07 6.40 2.93
N ALA A 519 -16.86 6.33 3.99
CA ALA A 519 -16.40 6.50 5.37
C ALA A 519 -15.49 5.36 5.82
N GLY A 520 -15.80 4.11 5.45
CA GLY A 520 -15.00 2.95 5.80
C GLY A 520 -13.61 2.99 5.16
N ASN A 521 -13.51 3.40 3.89
CA ASN A 521 -12.20 3.56 3.25
C ASN A 521 -11.45 4.79 3.77
N TRP A 522 -12.16 5.87 4.15
CA TRP A 522 -11.53 7.10 4.58
C TRP A 522 -11.04 7.07 6.04
N CYS A 523 -11.92 6.77 6.99
CA CYS A 523 -11.63 6.82 8.43
C CYS A 523 -11.91 5.48 9.15
N GLY A 524 -12.33 4.44 8.45
CA GLY A 524 -12.60 3.13 9.04
C GLY A 524 -13.95 3.02 9.75
N TYR A 525 -14.76 4.08 9.75
CA TYR A 525 -16.10 4.06 10.36
C TYR A 525 -17.12 3.53 9.37
N THR A 526 -18.00 2.65 9.85
CA THR A 526 -19.05 2.01 9.04
C THR A 526 -20.36 2.00 9.81
N ILE A 527 -21.49 1.87 9.13
CA ILE A 527 -22.79 1.64 9.73
C ILE A 527 -23.00 0.13 9.80
N LYS A 528 -23.25 -0.39 11.01
CA LYS A 528 -23.70 -1.76 11.23
C LYS A 528 -25.20 -1.80 11.36
N SER A 529 -25.83 -2.71 10.62
CA SER A 529 -27.24 -3.04 10.75
C SER A 529 -27.39 -4.35 11.53
N ASP A 530 -28.07 -4.29 12.66
CA ASP A 530 -28.47 -5.46 13.45
C ASP A 530 -29.96 -5.75 13.19
N LYS A 531 -30.35 -7.02 13.17
CA LYS A 531 -31.75 -7.43 12.96
C LYS A 531 -32.22 -8.39 14.04
N LYS A 532 -33.39 -8.12 14.61
CA LYS A 532 -34.02 -8.96 15.65
C LYS A 532 -35.42 -9.36 15.19
N ARG A 533 -35.80 -10.62 15.41
CA ARG A 533 -37.18 -11.07 15.23
C ARG A 533 -37.98 -10.76 16.48
N ILE A 534 -39.12 -10.10 16.30
CA ILE A 534 -40.02 -9.76 17.40
C ILE A 534 -41.41 -10.28 17.05
N GLY A 535 -42.09 -10.85 18.05
CA GLY A 535 -43.43 -11.39 17.93
C GLY A 535 -43.52 -12.90 18.20
N PRO A 536 -44.75 -13.41 18.41
CA PRO A 536 -45.00 -14.83 18.63
C PRO A 536 -44.63 -15.68 17.41
N LYS A 537 -44.28 -16.94 17.63
CA LYS A 537 -43.85 -17.89 16.60
C LYS A 537 -45.00 -18.07 15.57
N GLY A 538 -44.84 -17.51 14.37
CA GLY A 538 -45.86 -17.45 13.32
C GLY A 538 -46.23 -16.04 12.84
N GLN A 539 -45.90 -14.99 13.61
CA GLN A 539 -46.14 -13.57 13.27
C GLN A 539 -44.87 -12.71 13.50
N GLN A 540 -43.69 -13.30 13.34
CA GLN A 540 -42.43 -12.60 13.62
C GLN A 540 -42.14 -11.54 12.55
N VAL A 541 -41.97 -10.28 12.98
CA VAL A 541 -41.51 -9.18 12.13
C VAL A 541 -40.03 -8.91 12.42
N TRP A 542 -39.28 -8.55 11.38
CA TRP A 542 -37.89 -8.12 11.52
C TRP A 542 -37.83 -6.66 11.94
N GLN A 543 -37.28 -6.40 13.12
CA GLN A 543 -36.90 -5.05 13.52
C GLN A 543 -35.42 -4.84 13.22
N TYR A 544 -35.11 -3.77 12.50
CA TYR A 544 -33.76 -3.34 12.20
C TYR A 544 -33.32 -2.27 13.19
N SER A 545 -32.03 -2.26 13.52
CA SER A 545 -31.38 -1.21 14.27
C SER A 545 -30.01 -0.91 13.66
N TYR A 546 -29.63 0.35 13.67
CA TYR A 546 -28.41 0.84 13.05
C TYR A 546 -27.53 1.55 14.09
N ARG A 547 -26.21 1.39 13.97
CA ARG A 547 -25.24 2.11 14.79
C ARG A 547 -23.97 2.41 14.00
N ILE A 548 -23.29 3.49 14.35
CA ILE A 548 -21.94 3.73 13.86
C ILE A 548 -21.01 2.73 14.54
N ASN A 549 -20.35 1.95 13.71
CA ASN A 549 -19.30 1.04 14.08
C ASN A 549 -17.95 1.75 13.94
N HIS A 550 -17.44 2.23 15.07
CA HIS A 550 -16.08 2.75 15.18
C HIS A 550 -15.01 1.64 15.24
N GLN A 551 -15.38 0.40 14.89
CA GLN A 551 -14.46 -0.73 14.82
C GLN A 551 -13.92 -0.90 13.39
N PRO A 552 -12.68 -0.48 13.11
CA PRO A 552 -12.17 -0.47 11.75
C PRO A 552 -11.72 -1.86 11.27
N TYR A 553 -11.35 -2.80 12.16
CA TYR A 553 -10.82 -4.11 11.76
C TYR A 553 -11.27 -5.28 12.67
N ASN A 554 -11.64 -6.40 12.05
CA ASN A 554 -11.91 -7.70 12.69
C ASN A 554 -12.65 -7.61 14.04
N SER A 555 -13.74 -6.83 14.08
CA SER A 555 -14.60 -6.64 15.27
C SER A 555 -13.90 -6.08 16.52
N THR A 556 -12.69 -5.53 16.38
CA THR A 556 -11.94 -4.84 17.44
C THR A 556 -11.79 -3.36 17.06
N GLY A 557 -12.39 -2.46 17.83
CA GLY A 557 -12.34 -1.01 17.63
C GLY A 557 -11.26 -0.31 18.41
N PHE A 558 -10.89 0.89 17.99
CA PHE A 558 -9.97 1.81 18.70
C PHE A 558 -10.43 2.22 20.12
N ARG A 559 -11.51 1.63 20.63
CA ARG A 559 -12.04 1.87 21.99
C ARG A 559 -12.33 0.55 22.74
N ASP A 560 -11.97 -0.59 22.17
CA ASP A 560 -12.15 -1.89 22.82
C ASP A 560 -10.97 -2.17 23.77
N LYS A 561 -11.19 -2.94 24.84
CA LYS A 561 -10.11 -3.33 25.77
C LYS A 561 -8.99 -4.04 24.98
N GLY A 562 -7.78 -3.49 25.04
CA GLY A 562 -6.60 -4.00 24.32
C GLY A 562 -6.44 -3.48 22.88
N ALA A 563 -7.15 -2.40 22.52
CA ALA A 563 -6.96 -1.67 21.26
C ALA A 563 -6.34 -0.29 21.52
N PRO A 564 -5.74 0.37 20.50
CA PRO A 564 -5.15 1.68 20.68
C PRO A 564 -6.27 2.70 20.82
N GLU A 565 -6.25 3.45 21.93
CA GLU A 565 -7.20 4.51 22.17
C GLU A 565 -6.92 5.68 21.23
N LEU A 566 -7.97 6.14 20.53
CA LEU A 566 -7.89 7.43 19.85
C LEU A 566 -7.63 8.50 20.92
N PRO A 567 -6.75 9.49 20.64
CA PRO A 567 -6.51 10.56 21.59
C PRO A 567 -7.86 11.23 21.93
N PRO A 568 -8.05 11.64 23.19
CA PRO A 568 -9.20 12.45 23.54
C PRO A 568 -9.15 13.75 22.72
N TYR A 569 -10.31 14.38 22.60
CA TYR A 569 -10.33 15.78 22.20
C TYR A 569 -9.48 16.61 23.19
N ARG A 570 -8.89 17.72 22.73
CA ARG A 570 -8.06 18.60 23.57
C ARG A 570 -8.79 18.92 24.88
N LEU A 571 -8.07 19.06 25.99
CA LEU A 571 -8.70 19.45 27.26
C LEU A 571 -9.03 20.95 27.23
N LYS A 572 -10.22 21.34 27.73
CA LYS A 572 -10.64 22.75 27.80
C LYS A 572 -9.71 23.64 28.63
N THR A 573 -8.83 23.05 29.43
CA THR A 573 -7.89 23.74 30.35
C THR A 573 -6.50 23.96 29.76
N ASP A 574 -6.22 23.48 28.55
CA ASP A 574 -4.96 23.81 27.87
C ASP A 574 -5.06 25.28 27.41
N ASN A 575 -4.63 26.19 28.27
CA ASN A 575 -4.58 27.62 27.97
C ASN A 575 -3.82 27.84 26.67
N ASN A 576 -4.53 28.35 25.65
CA ASN A 576 -4.04 28.78 24.33
C ASN A 576 -2.87 29.79 24.35
N ILE A 577 -2.36 30.15 25.54
CA ILE A 577 -1.32 31.16 25.73
C ILE A 577 0.06 30.52 25.90
N GLN A 578 0.19 29.31 26.46
CA GLN A 578 1.51 28.72 26.72
C GLN A 578 2.19 28.18 25.45
N GLU A 579 1.43 27.55 24.54
CA GLU A 579 1.97 27.08 23.23
C GLU A 579 2.34 28.25 22.30
N LEU A 580 1.67 29.41 22.43
CA LEU A 580 2.03 30.61 21.66
C LEU A 580 3.42 31.12 22.09
N PHE A 581 3.73 31.10 23.40
CA PHE A 581 5.05 31.49 23.91
C PHE A 581 6.14 30.46 23.59
N ASP A 582 5.83 29.17 23.58
CA ASP A 582 6.80 28.14 23.22
C ASP A 582 7.15 28.15 21.71
N SER A 583 6.27 28.65 20.84
CA SER A 583 6.55 28.82 19.40
C SER A 583 7.36 30.08 19.06
N ILE A 584 7.38 31.09 19.94
CA ILE A 584 8.07 32.38 19.73
C ILE A 584 9.46 32.39 20.43
N GLY A 585 9.73 31.45 21.34
CA GLY A 585 10.91 31.45 22.20
C GLY A 585 12.18 30.73 21.72
N GLN A 586 12.26 30.23 20.48
CA GLN A 586 13.47 29.55 19.96
C GLN A 586 14.18 30.29 18.81
N GLU A 587 14.22 31.62 18.87
CA GLU A 587 15.32 32.38 18.28
C GLU A 587 16.11 33.08 19.39
N LYS A 588 17.11 32.36 19.91
CA LYS A 588 18.41 32.90 20.30
C LYS A 588 19.48 31.83 20.24
#